data_AF-A0A1I0AAP4-F1
#
_entry.id   AF-A0A1I0AAP4-F1
#
_cell.length_a   1.000
_cell.length_b   1.000
_cell.length_c   1.000
_cell.angle_alpha   90.00
_cell.angle_beta   90.00
_cell.angle_gamma   90.00
#
_symmetry.space_group_name_H-M   'P 1'
#
loop_
_entity.id
_entity.type
_entity.pdbx_description
1 polymer ?
#
loop_
_entity_poly.entity_id
_entity_poly.type
_entity_poly.pdbx_seq_one_letter_code
_entity_poly.pdbx_strand_id
1 'polypeptide(L)'
;MKTCINCGKTYDYETEKDNFTCESVTFSYDNFDKDYCADCALEAVEDIDVGDYHEDCEECGCRFDLATEISNYMNSTRVIDGDLTDLWSQAGKIMCADCALTFENDQLDNM
;
A
#
# COMPACT_ATOMS: atom_id res chain seq x y z
N MET A 1 3.32 -8.09 -23.69
CA MET A 1 4.20 -6.90 -23.70
C MET A 1 3.38 -5.69 -23.29
N LYS A 2 3.85 -4.95 -22.28
CA LYS A 2 3.31 -3.68 -21.80
C LYS A 2 4.37 -2.59 -21.94
N THR A 3 4.00 -1.33 -21.77
CA THR A 3 4.93 -0.18 -21.80
C THR A 3 4.84 0.56 -20.48
N CYS A 4 5.98 0.71 -19.81
CA CYS A 4 6.02 1.35 -18.50
C CYS A 4 5.63 2.82 -18.64
N ILE A 5 4.64 3.28 -17.88
CA ILE A 5 4.15 4.66 -17.95
C ILE A 5 5.20 5.67 -17.50
N ASN A 6 6.10 5.28 -16.58
CA ASN A 6 7.11 6.17 -16.01
C ASN A 6 8.36 6.27 -16.90
N CYS A 7 8.92 5.13 -17.33
CA CYS A 7 10.20 5.10 -18.05
C CYS A 7 10.09 4.79 -19.55
N GLY A 8 8.91 4.41 -20.05
CA GLY A 8 8.66 4.08 -21.47
C GLY A 8 9.24 2.75 -21.95
N LYS A 9 9.88 1.96 -21.07
CA LYS A 9 10.42 0.63 -21.39
C LYS A 9 9.28 -0.32 -21.78
N THR A 10 9.42 -1.05 -22.88
CA THR A 10 8.55 -2.19 -23.19
C THR A 10 9.04 -3.43 -22.43
N TYR A 11 8.13 -4.14 -21.76
CA TYR A 11 8.46 -5.29 -20.92
C TYR A 11 7.41 -6.40 -21.01
N ASP A 12 7.76 -7.57 -20.51
CA ASP A 12 6.82 -8.68 -20.30
C ASP A 12 6.25 -8.63 -18.89
N TYR A 13 4.92 -8.67 -18.77
CA TYR A 13 4.24 -8.42 -17.50
C TYR A 13 4.54 -9.50 -16.46
N GLU A 14 4.45 -10.77 -16.84
CA GLU A 14 4.68 -11.89 -15.92
C GLU A 14 6.13 -11.90 -15.43
N THR A 15 7.08 -11.58 -16.33
CA THR A 15 8.49 -11.47 -15.95
C THR A 15 8.73 -10.35 -14.94
N GLU A 16 8.16 -9.17 -15.15
CA GLU A 16 8.34 -8.05 -14.20
C GLU A 16 7.56 -8.29 -12.90
N LYS A 17 6.40 -8.95 -12.95
CA LYS A 17 5.66 -9.39 -11.77
C LYS A 17 6.48 -10.34 -10.90
N ASP A 18 7.16 -11.31 -11.50
CA ASP A 18 8.05 -12.23 -10.78
C ASP A 18 9.30 -11.51 -10.22
N ASN A 19 9.75 -10.44 -10.87
CA ASN A 19 10.86 -9.62 -10.42
C ASN A 19 10.46 -8.57 -9.37
N PHE A 20 9.16 -8.30 -9.19
CA PHE A 20 8.68 -7.37 -8.19
C PHE A 20 8.83 -8.00 -6.81
N THR A 21 9.86 -7.54 -6.09
CA THR A 21 10.12 -7.95 -4.71
C THR A 21 10.13 -6.71 -3.83
N CYS A 22 9.05 -6.48 -3.09
CA CYS A 22 9.02 -5.47 -2.04
C CYS A 22 9.51 -6.08 -0.72
N GLU A 23 10.21 -5.30 0.10
CA GLU A 23 10.58 -5.72 1.46
C GLU A 23 9.34 -5.94 2.34
N SER A 24 8.25 -5.23 2.06
CA SER A 24 6.94 -5.52 2.62
C SER A 24 6.27 -6.65 1.83
N VAL A 25 6.13 -7.81 2.48
CA VAL A 25 5.43 -8.99 1.93
C VAL A 25 3.94 -8.75 1.65
N THR A 26 3.40 -7.59 2.01
CA THR A 26 1.99 -7.25 1.82
C THR A 26 1.66 -6.81 0.40
N PHE A 27 2.65 -6.32 -0.37
CA PHE A 27 2.34 -5.71 -1.66
C PHE A 27 2.34 -6.71 -2.82
N SER A 28 1.22 -6.73 -3.55
CA SER A 28 1.08 -7.42 -4.82
C SER A 28 1.33 -6.48 -6.01
N TYR A 29 2.00 -6.98 -7.04
CA TYR A 29 2.17 -6.26 -8.31
C TYR A 29 0.85 -6.08 -9.09
N ASP A 30 -0.16 -6.89 -8.81
CA ASP A 30 -1.45 -6.80 -9.49
C ASP A 30 -2.32 -5.64 -8.99
N ASN A 31 -1.87 -4.93 -7.95
CA ASN A 31 -2.62 -3.89 -7.26
C ASN A 31 -2.37 -2.46 -7.79
N PHE A 32 -1.55 -2.32 -8.84
CA PHE A 32 -1.37 -1.07 -9.56
C PHE A 32 -2.43 -0.90 -10.66
N ASP A 33 -2.98 0.30 -10.79
CA ASP A 33 -3.91 0.64 -11.87
C ASP A 33 -3.19 0.94 -13.20
N LYS A 34 -1.95 1.45 -13.12
CA LYS A 34 -1.13 1.73 -14.30
C LYS A 34 -0.11 0.63 -14.58
N ASP A 35 0.34 0.61 -15.83
CA ASP A 35 1.39 -0.29 -16.29
C ASP A 35 2.77 0.25 -15.88
N TYR A 36 3.33 -0.27 -14.80
CA TYR A 36 4.74 -0.07 -14.40
C TYR A 36 5.59 -1.29 -14.76
N CYS A 37 6.90 -1.10 -14.96
CA CYS A 37 7.86 -2.21 -14.78
C CYS A 37 8.22 -2.35 -13.29
N ALA A 38 8.87 -3.44 -12.88
CA ALA A 38 9.10 -3.78 -11.48
C ALA A 38 9.77 -2.63 -10.71
N ASP A 39 10.84 -2.05 -11.26
CA ASP A 39 11.57 -0.95 -10.62
C ASP A 39 10.67 0.29 -10.39
N CYS A 40 9.91 0.70 -11.40
CA CYS A 40 9.02 1.86 -11.28
C CYS A 40 7.79 1.58 -10.42
N ALA A 41 7.38 0.31 -10.29
CA ALA A 41 6.30 -0.08 -9.40
C ALA A 41 6.75 0.03 -7.94
N LEU A 42 7.99 -0.37 -7.62
CA LEU A 42 8.58 -0.18 -6.29
C LEU A 42 8.64 1.30 -5.92
N GLU A 43 9.13 2.14 -6.83
CA GLU A 43 9.12 3.60 -6.63
C GLU A 43 7.70 4.14 -6.41
N ALA A 44 6.70 3.63 -7.16
CA ALA A 44 5.33 4.11 -7.09
C ALA A 44 4.59 3.68 -5.81
N VAL A 45 4.90 2.53 -5.22
CA VAL A 45 4.28 2.12 -3.94
C VAL A 45 4.93 2.80 -2.73
N GLU A 46 6.22 3.16 -2.84
CA GLU A 46 6.94 3.93 -1.80
C GLU A 46 6.59 5.43 -1.86
N ASP A 47 6.21 5.95 -3.03
CA ASP A 47 5.81 7.34 -3.21
C ASP A 47 4.31 7.55 -2.92
N ILE A 48 4.04 8.03 -1.70
CA ILE A 48 2.71 8.34 -1.17
C ILE A 48 1.96 9.39 -2.02
N ASP A 49 2.63 10.16 -2.90
CA ASP A 49 1.94 11.18 -3.70
C ASP A 49 1.37 10.65 -5.03
N VAL A 50 1.73 9.43 -5.45
CA VAL A 50 1.37 8.92 -6.80
C VAL A 50 -0.08 8.49 -6.91
N GLY A 51 -0.66 7.94 -5.83
CA GLY A 51 -2.07 7.51 -5.77
C GLY A 51 -2.46 6.52 -6.87
N ASP A 52 -1.73 5.40 -6.99
CA ASP A 52 -1.97 4.38 -8.02
C ASP A 52 -2.03 2.94 -7.49
N TYR A 53 -1.81 2.77 -6.18
CA TYR A 53 -1.71 1.46 -5.54
C TYR A 53 -2.93 1.21 -4.67
N HIS A 54 -3.64 0.12 -4.93
CA HIS A 54 -4.90 -0.17 -4.26
C HIS A 54 -4.90 -1.48 -3.51
N GLU A 55 -5.42 -1.47 -2.29
CA GLU A 55 -5.58 -2.66 -1.47
C GLU A 55 -7.04 -2.84 -1.04
N ASP A 56 -7.38 -4.07 -0.66
CA ASP A 56 -8.67 -4.41 -0.08
C ASP A 56 -8.54 -4.54 1.43
N CYS A 57 -9.34 -3.78 2.18
CA CYS A 57 -9.36 -3.85 3.63
C CYS A 57 -9.89 -5.22 4.07
N GLU A 58 -9.09 -5.97 4.84
CA GLU A 58 -9.48 -7.30 5.33
C GLU A 58 -10.57 -7.24 6.42
N GLU A 59 -10.77 -6.07 7.04
CA GLU A 59 -11.77 -5.88 8.09
C GLU A 59 -13.16 -5.52 7.52
N CYS A 60 -13.23 -4.53 6.62
CA CYS A 60 -14.51 -4.04 6.08
C CYS A 60 -14.76 -4.37 4.61
N GLY A 61 -13.74 -4.86 3.88
CA GLY A 61 -13.83 -5.22 2.47
C GLY A 61 -13.84 -4.02 1.50
N CYS A 62 -13.55 -2.80 1.97
CA CYS A 62 -13.43 -1.67 1.05
C CYS A 62 -12.12 -1.74 0.26
N ARG A 63 -12.19 -1.44 -1.04
CA ARG A 63 -11.00 -1.18 -1.85
C ARG A 63 -10.61 0.28 -1.68
N PHE A 64 -9.34 0.56 -1.44
CA PHE A 64 -8.85 1.90 -1.19
C PHE A 64 -7.50 2.16 -1.87
N ASP A 65 -7.21 3.43 -2.12
CA ASP A 65 -5.90 3.90 -2.57
C ASP A 65 -4.97 4.08 -1.36
N LEU A 66 -3.82 3.42 -1.37
CA LEU A 66 -2.90 3.36 -0.23
C LEU A 66 -2.38 4.74 0.17
N ALA A 67 -2.02 5.56 -0.82
CA ALA A 67 -1.54 6.93 -0.63
C ALA A 67 -2.54 7.80 0.14
N THR A 68 -3.81 7.74 -0.27
CA THR A 68 -4.92 8.43 0.37
C THR A 68 -5.12 7.95 1.81
N GLU A 69 -5.08 6.63 2.04
CA GLU A 69 -5.28 6.07 3.38
C GLU A 69 -4.11 6.35 4.33
N ILE A 70 -2.86 6.29 3.87
CA ILE A 70 -1.69 6.71 4.67
C ILE A 70 -1.86 8.18 5.09
N SER A 71 -2.22 9.05 4.14
CA SER A 71 -2.44 10.47 4.43
C SER A 71 -3.58 10.69 5.43
N ASN A 72 -4.70 9.97 5.28
CA ASN A 72 -5.84 10.05 6.20
C ASN A 72 -5.47 9.57 7.60
N TYR A 73 -4.74 8.46 7.67
CA TYR A 73 -4.27 7.86 8.92
C TYR A 73 -3.32 8.81 9.65
N MET A 74 -2.26 9.28 8.99
CA MET A 74 -1.28 10.21 9.59
C MET A 74 -1.89 11.52 10.06
N ASN A 75 -2.90 12.04 9.36
CA ASN A 75 -3.61 13.25 9.78
C ASN A 75 -4.54 13.02 10.99
N SER A 76 -4.97 11.79 11.22
CA SER A 76 -5.93 11.42 12.26
C SER A 76 -5.26 10.89 13.53
N THR A 77 -4.08 10.30 13.42
CA THR A 77 -3.28 9.86 14.57
C THR A 77 -2.47 11.01 15.16
N ARG A 78 -2.04 10.85 16.43
CA ARG A 78 -1.02 11.70 17.05
C ARG A 78 0.36 11.05 17.00
N VAL A 79 0.51 10.01 16.20
CA VAL A 79 1.71 9.20 16.13
C VAL A 79 2.77 9.97 15.35
N ILE A 80 3.93 10.17 15.98
CA ILE A 80 5.07 10.92 15.41
C ILE A 80 5.94 10.00 14.54
N ASP A 81 5.85 8.69 14.75
CA ASP A 81 6.73 7.67 14.16
C ASP A 81 5.94 6.43 13.75
N GLY A 82 6.07 6.05 12.48
CA GLY A 82 5.33 4.96 11.83
C GLY A 82 4.10 5.40 11.03
N ASP A 83 3.78 4.62 9.99
CA ASP A 83 2.63 4.84 9.11
C ASP A 83 1.59 3.70 9.16
N LEU A 84 0.60 3.76 8.27
CA LEU A 84 -0.47 2.77 8.19
C LEU A 84 0.07 1.36 7.85
N THR A 85 1.12 1.26 7.04
CA THR A 85 1.73 -0.01 6.62
C THR A 85 2.55 -0.65 7.75
N ASP A 86 3.15 0.16 8.62
CA ASP A 86 3.76 -0.34 9.86
C ASP A 86 2.72 -0.98 10.78
N LEU A 87 1.53 -0.39 10.87
CA LEU A 87 0.43 -0.99 11.61
C LEU A 87 0.00 -2.31 10.98
N TRP A 88 -0.07 -2.41 9.65
CA TRP A 88 -0.43 -3.68 8.99
C TRP A 88 0.55 -4.79 9.33
N SER A 89 1.84 -4.47 9.37
CA SER A 89 2.89 -5.42 9.78
C SER A 89 2.72 -5.89 11.23
N GLN A 90 2.30 -4.99 12.13
CA GLN A 90 2.05 -5.31 13.54
C GLN A 90 0.74 -6.10 13.75
N ALA A 91 -0.32 -5.73 13.04
CA ALA A 91 -1.64 -6.35 13.13
C ALA A 91 -1.72 -7.67 12.35
N GLY A 92 -0.82 -7.87 11.37
CA GLY A 92 -0.83 -9.02 10.47
C GLY A 92 -2.00 -9.01 9.48
N LYS A 93 -2.59 -7.84 9.19
CA LYS A 93 -3.72 -7.67 8.27
C LYS A 93 -3.75 -6.28 7.66
N ILE A 94 -4.23 -6.18 6.43
CA ILE A 94 -4.43 -4.94 5.68
C ILE A 94 -5.73 -4.26 6.13
N MET A 95 -5.64 -2.97 6.47
CA MET A 95 -6.78 -2.16 6.94
C MET A 95 -6.80 -0.78 6.30
N CYS A 96 -7.97 -0.25 5.96
CA CYS A 96 -8.13 1.18 5.71
C CYS A 96 -7.88 1.98 7.00
N ALA A 97 -7.65 3.29 6.87
CA ALA A 97 -7.36 4.20 7.97
C ALA A 97 -8.44 4.16 9.06
N ASP A 98 -9.72 4.13 8.71
CA ASP A 98 -10.81 4.10 9.70
C ASP A 98 -10.78 2.82 10.55
N CYS A 99 -10.57 1.67 9.92
CA CYS A 99 -10.45 0.39 10.63
C CYS A 99 -9.16 0.32 11.46
N ALA A 100 -8.06 0.86 10.94
CA ALA A 100 -6.79 0.97 11.63
C ALA A 100 -6.89 1.83 12.90
N LEU A 101 -7.50 3.02 12.80
CA LEU A 101 -7.73 3.92 13.94
C LEU A 101 -8.62 3.28 15.00
N THR A 102 -9.65 2.54 14.58
CA THR A 102 -10.52 1.81 15.51
C THR A 102 -9.73 0.73 16.24
N PHE A 103 -8.93 -0.05 15.50
CA PHE A 103 -8.07 -1.09 16.07
C PHE A 103 -7.08 -0.53 17.10
N GLU A 104 -6.39 0.57 16.80
CA GLU A 104 -5.44 1.17 17.75
C GLU A 104 -6.11 1.66 19.03
N ASN A 105 -7.26 2.33 18.92
CA ASN A 105 -8.00 2.81 20.09
C ASN A 105 -8.47 1.65 20.99
N ASP A 106 -8.94 0.56 20.38
CA ASP A 106 -9.33 -0.64 21.13
C ASP A 106 -8.14 -1.27 21.88
N GLN A 107 -6.91 -1.20 21.35
CA GLN A 107 -5.72 -1.68 22.08
C GLN A 107 -5.39 -0.80 23.30
N LEU A 108 -5.56 0.52 23.19
CA LEU A 108 -5.29 1.47 24.28
C LEU A 108 -6.28 1.36 25.44
N ASP A 109 -7.56 1.12 25.15
CA ASP A 109 -8.61 0.99 26.16
C ASP A 109 -8.51 -0.31 26.99
N ASN A 110 -7.71 -1.28 26.53
CA ASN A 110 -7.50 -2.57 27.18
C ASN A 110 -6.19 -2.65 28.02
N MET A 111 -5.50 -1.53 28.24
CA MET A 111 -4.30 -1.40 29.10
C MET A 111 -4.61 -0.74 30.46
#